data_AF-A0A396JNI6-F1
#
_entry.id   AF-A0A396JNI6-F1
#
_cell.length_a   1.000
_cell.length_b   1.000
_cell.length_c   1.000
_cell.angle_alpha   90.00
_cell.angle_beta   90.00
_cell.angle_gamma   90.00
#
_symmetry.space_group_name_H-M   'P 1'
#
loop_
_entity.id
_entity.type
_entity.pdbx_description
1 polymer ?
#
loop_
_entity_poly.entity_id
_entity_poly.type
_entity_poly.pdbx_seq_one_letter_code
_entity_poly.pdbx_strand_id
1 'polypeptide(L)'
;MVHMHKHHGFFIPDVEYLKDPKGLLTYLGLKVKRDYLCLYCDDRCHPFSSLEAIRKHMAAKNHCKVHYGDDDDEEEVELEEFYDYTSSYVDEQGKQLVVSGDADNNIELSDGSELVLTKMSGDKKSTRTLGSREYLRYYRQKPRPSPANNIAIIAELAARHRSMGLASVQSRQQIVRMKVLKLMNRSGVEHMRSKMGMKSNVIWNLPNNVTY
;
A
#
# COMPACT_ATOMS: atom_id res chain seq x y z
N MET A 1 -0.33 26.88 -39.84
CA MET A 1 0.17 26.09 -38.68
C MET A 1 1.64 26.34 -38.37
N VAL A 2 2.58 26.21 -39.32
CA VAL A 2 4.02 26.38 -39.07
C VAL A 2 4.39 27.71 -38.39
N HIS A 3 3.77 28.82 -38.80
CA HIS A 3 3.97 30.11 -38.15
C HIS A 3 3.51 30.12 -36.69
N MET A 4 2.31 29.59 -36.42
CA MET A 4 1.74 29.55 -35.08
C MET A 4 2.56 28.67 -34.14
N HIS A 5 3.07 27.55 -34.63
CA HIS A 5 3.95 26.69 -33.85
C HIS A 5 5.30 27.38 -33.55
N LYS A 6 5.96 27.95 -34.55
CA LYS A 6 7.31 28.53 -34.39
C LYS A 6 7.35 29.85 -33.62
N HIS A 7 6.38 30.75 -33.85
CA HIS A 7 6.40 32.09 -33.28
C HIS A 7 5.54 32.24 -32.03
N HIS A 8 4.52 31.39 -31.89
CA HIS A 8 3.55 31.51 -30.79
C HIS A 8 3.52 30.27 -29.90
N GLY A 9 4.30 29.22 -30.20
CA GLY A 9 4.30 27.98 -29.42
C GLY A 9 2.98 27.21 -29.52
N PHE A 10 2.17 27.47 -30.56
CA PHE A 10 0.89 26.80 -30.72
C PHE A 10 1.08 25.31 -31.00
N PHE A 11 0.42 24.49 -30.20
CA PHE A 11 0.49 23.04 -30.23
C PHE A 11 -0.92 22.45 -30.09
N ILE A 12 -1.20 21.42 -30.88
CA ILE A 12 -2.42 20.62 -30.80
C ILE A 12 -2.03 19.29 -30.18
N PRO A 13 -2.60 18.90 -29.02
CA PRO A 13 -2.41 17.58 -28.43
C PRO A 13 -2.82 16.47 -29.39
N ASP A 14 -2.21 15.28 -29.29
CA ASP A 14 -2.76 14.04 -29.83
C ASP A 14 -3.24 14.10 -31.29
N VAL A 15 -2.43 14.72 -32.16
CA VAL A 15 -2.74 14.94 -33.59
C VAL A 15 -3.06 13.63 -34.33
N GLU A 16 -2.55 12.51 -33.85
CA GLU A 16 -2.80 11.16 -34.39
C GLU A 16 -4.27 10.75 -34.28
N TYR A 17 -4.98 11.25 -33.26
CA TYR A 17 -6.39 10.97 -32.99
C TYR A 17 -7.32 12.09 -33.45
N LEU A 18 -6.81 13.10 -34.15
CA LEU A 18 -7.59 14.26 -34.57
C LEU A 18 -8.43 13.93 -35.82
N LYS A 19 -9.75 13.86 -35.65
CA LYS A 19 -10.71 13.53 -36.73
C LYS A 19 -11.02 14.72 -37.62
N ASP A 20 -11.23 15.90 -37.05
CA ASP A 20 -11.53 17.13 -37.81
C ASP A 20 -10.61 18.31 -37.44
N PRO A 21 -9.46 18.45 -38.12
CA PRO A 21 -8.54 19.56 -37.89
C PRO A 21 -9.11 20.92 -38.31
N LYS A 22 -10.04 20.96 -39.27
CA LYS A 22 -10.61 22.23 -39.75
C LYS A 22 -11.68 22.73 -38.79
N GLY A 23 -12.53 21.84 -38.29
CA GLY A 23 -13.50 22.11 -37.23
C GLY A 23 -12.81 22.67 -35.99
N LEU A 24 -11.77 21.99 -35.50
CA LEU A 24 -11.01 22.42 -34.32
C LEU A 24 -10.43 23.84 -34.49
N LEU A 25 -9.79 24.13 -35.61
CA LEU A 25 -9.22 25.46 -35.86
C LEU A 25 -10.30 26.55 -35.99
N THR A 26 -11.46 26.19 -36.56
CA THR A 26 -12.60 27.11 -36.65
C THR A 26 -13.15 27.40 -35.26
N TYR A 27 -13.29 26.37 -34.42
CA TYR A 27 -13.72 26.48 -33.04
C TYR A 27 -12.79 27.39 -32.21
N LEU A 28 -11.49 27.10 -32.20
CA LEU A 28 -10.49 27.91 -31.50
C LEU A 28 -10.47 29.37 -32.00
N GLY A 29 -10.65 29.55 -33.31
CA GLY A 29 -10.79 30.88 -33.92
C GLY A 29 -12.01 31.64 -33.40
N LEU A 30 -13.15 30.97 -33.23
CA LEU A 30 -14.37 31.56 -32.65
C LEU A 30 -14.20 31.88 -31.16
N LYS A 31 -13.59 30.98 -30.38
CA LYS A 31 -13.32 31.17 -28.93
C LYS A 31 -12.50 32.46 -28.68
N VAL A 32 -11.48 32.72 -29.51
CA VAL A 32 -10.65 33.94 -29.41
C VAL A 32 -11.34 35.18 -30.00
N LYS A 33 -11.99 35.06 -31.17
CA LYS A 33 -12.47 36.22 -31.93
C LYS A 33 -13.85 36.71 -31.50
N ARG A 34 -14.76 35.79 -31.16
CA ARG A 34 -16.16 36.08 -30.84
C ARG A 34 -16.38 36.15 -29.33
N ASP A 35 -15.90 35.15 -28.62
CA ASP A 35 -16.21 34.96 -27.19
C ASP A 35 -15.21 35.68 -26.29
N TYR A 36 -14.14 36.18 -26.90
CA TYR A 36 -13.07 36.91 -26.24
C TYR A 36 -12.40 36.14 -25.09
N LEU A 37 -12.24 34.82 -25.27
CA LEU A 37 -11.66 33.92 -24.29
C LEU A 37 -10.22 33.53 -24.65
N CYS A 38 -9.43 33.25 -23.62
CA CYS A 38 -8.10 32.67 -23.78
C CYS A 38 -8.22 31.15 -23.97
N LEU A 39 -7.29 30.55 -24.74
CA LEU A 39 -7.29 29.11 -25.03
C LEU A 39 -6.72 28.22 -23.89
N TYR A 40 -6.16 28.84 -22.85
CA TYR A 40 -5.45 28.13 -21.78
C TYR A 40 -5.77 28.62 -20.37
N CYS A 41 -6.49 29.74 -20.23
CA CYS A 41 -6.88 30.17 -18.88
C CYS A 41 -8.15 29.45 -18.48
N ASP A 42 -8.17 28.93 -17.26
CA ASP A 42 -9.34 28.34 -16.62
C ASP A 42 -10.55 29.28 -16.64
N ASP A 43 -11.75 28.70 -16.49
CA ASP A 43 -13.07 29.37 -16.51
C ASP A 43 -13.24 30.50 -15.49
N ARG A 44 -12.29 30.64 -14.57
CA ARG A 44 -12.21 31.78 -13.64
C ARG A 44 -11.86 33.09 -14.35
N CYS A 45 -11.39 33.04 -15.60
CA CYS A 45 -11.10 34.22 -16.40
C CYS A 45 -12.34 34.70 -17.15
N HIS A 46 -12.86 35.87 -16.74
CA HIS A 46 -13.91 36.56 -17.48
C HIS A 46 -13.47 36.89 -18.92
N PRO A 47 -14.42 36.98 -19.87
CA PRO A 47 -14.15 37.44 -21.22
C PRO A 47 -13.39 38.76 -21.22
N PHE A 48 -12.38 38.86 -22.07
CA PHE A 48 -11.64 40.10 -22.23
C PHE A 48 -12.49 41.15 -22.94
N SER A 49 -12.16 42.42 -22.70
CA SER A 49 -12.89 43.56 -23.27
C SER A 49 -12.71 43.74 -24.78
N SER A 50 -11.65 43.18 -25.36
CA SER A 50 -11.35 43.32 -26.79
C SER A 50 -10.45 42.20 -27.30
N LEU A 51 -10.50 42.00 -28.62
CA LEU A 51 -9.63 41.07 -29.33
C LEU A 51 -8.14 41.38 -29.13
N GLU A 52 -7.79 42.67 -29.07
CA GLU A 52 -6.41 43.10 -28.86
C GLU A 52 -5.93 42.75 -27.45
N ALA A 53 -6.79 42.90 -26.43
CA ALA A 53 -6.47 42.54 -25.05
C ALA A 53 -6.13 41.04 -24.93
N ILE A 54 -6.88 40.17 -25.60
CA ILE A 54 -6.63 38.72 -25.60
C ILE A 54 -5.34 38.39 -26.31
N ARG A 55 -5.11 38.95 -27.50
CA ARG A 55 -3.88 38.67 -28.26
C ARG A 55 -2.65 39.07 -27.46
N LYS A 56 -2.70 40.24 -26.80
CA LYS A 56 -1.64 40.70 -25.88
C LYS A 56 -1.50 39.76 -24.68
N HIS A 57 -2.60 39.33 -24.08
CA HIS A 57 -2.59 38.38 -22.97
C HIS A 57 -1.96 37.04 -23.36
N MET A 58 -2.44 36.43 -24.45
CA MET A 58 -1.97 35.15 -24.96
C MET A 58 -0.48 35.20 -25.31
N ALA A 59 -0.02 36.28 -25.96
CA ALA A 59 1.39 36.47 -26.27
C ALA A 59 2.25 36.73 -25.03
N ALA A 60 1.77 37.52 -24.06
CA ALA A 60 2.54 37.85 -22.86
C ALA A 60 2.69 36.66 -21.90
N LYS A 61 1.65 35.82 -21.79
CA LYS A 61 1.66 34.64 -20.91
C LYS A 61 2.04 33.34 -21.62
N ASN A 62 2.26 33.37 -22.94
CA ASN A 62 2.42 32.18 -23.78
C ASN A 62 1.22 31.20 -23.69
N HIS A 63 0.00 31.73 -23.65
CA HIS A 63 -1.25 30.97 -23.64
C HIS A 63 -1.80 30.73 -25.05
N CYS A 64 -0.91 30.57 -26.03
CA CYS A 64 -1.26 30.20 -27.39
C CYS A 64 -1.30 28.69 -27.58
N LYS A 65 -1.58 27.92 -26.52
CA LYS A 65 -1.73 26.46 -26.52
C LYS A 65 -3.15 26.12 -26.05
N VAL A 66 -3.66 24.98 -26.50
CA VAL A 66 -4.97 24.48 -26.05
C VAL A 66 -4.79 23.87 -24.66
N HIS A 67 -5.72 24.15 -23.75
CA HIS A 67 -5.80 23.47 -22.45
C HIS A 67 -6.15 21.99 -22.64
N TYR A 68 -5.36 21.10 -22.05
CA TYR A 68 -5.51 19.65 -22.22
C TYR A 68 -4.80 18.91 -21.09
N GLY A 69 -5.48 18.00 -20.39
CA GLY A 69 -4.87 17.09 -19.40
C GLY A 69 -4.63 17.65 -17.99
N ASP A 70 -5.26 18.77 -17.61
CA ASP A 70 -5.11 19.40 -16.28
C ASP A 70 -6.31 19.11 -15.33
N ASP A 71 -7.02 17.99 -15.51
CA ASP A 71 -8.15 17.49 -14.68
C ASP A 71 -9.41 18.38 -14.62
N ASP A 72 -9.53 19.41 -15.47
CA ASP A 72 -10.78 20.16 -15.65
C ASP A 72 -11.62 19.47 -16.74
N ASP A 73 -12.56 18.62 -16.29
CA ASP A 73 -13.40 17.78 -17.14
C ASP A 73 -14.23 18.58 -18.17
N GLU A 74 -14.53 19.84 -17.88
CA GLU A 74 -15.49 20.63 -18.66
C GLU A 74 -14.94 21.08 -20.03
N GLU A 75 -13.66 21.45 -20.12
CA GLU A 75 -13.03 21.87 -21.39
C GLU A 75 -12.60 20.66 -22.26
N GLU A 76 -12.29 19.52 -21.64
CA GLU A 76 -12.05 18.27 -22.38
C GLU A 76 -13.30 17.79 -23.12
N VAL A 77 -14.49 17.94 -22.51
CA VAL A 77 -15.77 17.58 -23.14
C VAL A 77 -16.05 18.40 -24.40
N GLU A 78 -15.70 19.69 -24.43
CA GLU A 78 -15.87 20.53 -25.63
C GLU A 78 -14.98 20.05 -26.79
N LEU A 79 -13.79 19.55 -26.47
CA LEU A 79 -12.81 19.12 -27.45
C LEU A 79 -13.06 17.69 -27.95
N GLU A 80 -13.79 16.87 -27.19
CA GLU A 80 -14.10 15.47 -27.50
C GLU A 80 -14.75 15.29 -28.88
N GLU A 81 -15.56 16.25 -29.34
CA GLU A 81 -16.19 16.21 -30.68
C GLU A 81 -15.15 16.15 -31.82
N PHE A 82 -13.96 16.71 -31.61
CA PHE A 82 -12.92 16.81 -32.64
C PHE A 82 -11.93 15.63 -32.64
N TYR A 83 -11.90 14.83 -31.57
CA TYR A 83 -10.98 13.70 -31.40
C TYR A 83 -11.68 12.35 -31.48
N ASP A 84 -10.95 11.34 -31.94
CA ASP A 84 -11.41 9.95 -31.99
C ASP A 84 -10.35 9.03 -31.38
N TYR A 85 -10.51 8.74 -30.09
CA TYR A 85 -9.64 7.84 -29.33
C TYR A 85 -10.05 6.37 -29.45
N THR A 86 -11.01 5.99 -30.30
CA THR A 86 -11.47 4.58 -30.42
C THR A 86 -10.32 3.61 -30.71
N SER A 87 -9.29 4.07 -31.43
CA SER A 87 -8.10 3.29 -31.74
C SER A 87 -7.07 3.21 -30.59
N SER A 88 -7.11 4.10 -29.60
CA SER A 88 -6.19 4.02 -28.44
C SER A 88 -6.61 2.93 -27.46
N TYR A 89 -7.89 2.55 -27.44
CA TYR A 89 -8.42 1.50 -26.60
C TYR A 89 -8.18 0.09 -27.13
N VAL A 90 -7.51 -0.09 -28.27
CA VAL A 90 -7.26 -1.42 -28.85
C VAL A 90 -5.76 -1.71 -28.94
N ASP A 91 -5.36 -2.89 -28.45
CA ASP A 91 -4.01 -3.41 -28.64
C ASP A 91 -3.74 -3.78 -30.12
N GLU A 92 -2.47 -3.99 -30.49
CA GLU A 92 -2.05 -4.47 -31.83
C GLU A 92 -2.75 -5.77 -32.28
N GLN A 93 -3.33 -6.52 -31.33
CA GLN A 93 -4.09 -7.75 -31.58
C GLN A 93 -5.62 -7.54 -31.61
N GLY A 94 -6.09 -6.28 -31.62
CA GLY A 94 -7.51 -5.92 -31.65
C GLY A 94 -8.25 -6.20 -30.33
N LYS A 95 -7.53 -6.39 -29.22
CA LYS A 95 -8.13 -6.56 -27.89
C LYS A 95 -8.33 -5.22 -27.22
N GLN A 96 -9.49 -5.01 -26.62
CA GLN A 96 -9.79 -3.77 -25.90
C GLN A 96 -8.95 -3.69 -24.61
N LEU A 97 -8.15 -2.64 -24.47
CA LEU A 97 -7.22 -2.39 -23.36
C LEU A 97 -7.92 -2.07 -22.03
N VAL A 98 -9.14 -1.53 -22.11
CA VAL A 98 -9.94 -1.14 -20.95
C VAL A 98 -11.28 -1.87 -21.04
N VAL A 99 -11.28 -3.13 -20.62
CA VAL A 99 -12.51 -3.84 -20.28
C VAL A 99 -12.64 -3.79 -18.77
N SER A 100 -13.61 -3.02 -18.28
CA SER A 100 -14.13 -3.12 -16.92
C SER A 100 -14.69 -4.54 -16.71
N GLY A 101 -13.82 -5.51 -16.41
CA GLY A 101 -14.22 -6.91 -16.30
C GLY A 101 -13.13 -7.97 -16.47
N ASP A 102 -11.95 -7.65 -17.00
CA ASP A 102 -10.87 -8.63 -17.11
C ASP A 102 -10.13 -8.76 -15.75
N ALA A 103 -10.56 -9.74 -14.95
CA ALA A 103 -9.95 -10.09 -13.66
C ALA A 103 -8.45 -10.46 -13.73
N ASP A 104 -7.93 -10.62 -14.94
CA ASP A 104 -6.58 -11.09 -15.23
C ASP A 104 -5.53 -9.97 -15.23
N ASN A 105 -5.90 -8.73 -15.55
CA ASN A 105 -5.01 -7.57 -15.56
C ASN A 105 -5.50 -6.51 -14.57
N ASN A 106 -5.05 -6.60 -13.32
CA ASN A 106 -5.47 -5.70 -12.25
C ASN A 106 -4.36 -4.73 -11.83
N ILE A 107 -4.75 -3.48 -11.57
CA ILE A 107 -3.95 -2.43 -10.95
C ILE A 107 -4.53 -2.19 -9.57
N GLU A 108 -3.85 -2.67 -8.54
CA GLU A 108 -4.32 -2.56 -7.15
C GLU A 108 -3.41 -1.61 -6.36
N LEU A 109 -4.02 -0.66 -5.66
CA LEU A 109 -3.33 0.14 -4.65
C LEU A 109 -3.31 -0.66 -3.33
N SER A 110 -2.15 -1.19 -2.95
CA SER A 110 -1.96 -1.92 -1.71
C SER A 110 -1.64 -0.97 -0.57
N ASP A 111 -2.55 -0.88 0.41
CA ASP A 111 -2.38 -0.15 1.69
C ASP A 111 -1.84 1.30 1.53
N GLY A 112 -2.14 1.93 0.40
CA GLY A 112 -1.70 3.29 0.04
C GLY A 112 -0.20 3.48 -0.21
N SER A 113 0.63 2.45 -0.08
CA SER A 113 2.09 2.57 -0.11
C SER A 113 2.76 1.87 -1.29
N GLU A 114 2.08 0.88 -1.88
CA GLU A 114 2.62 0.10 -2.99
C GLU A 114 1.55 -0.10 -4.07
N LEU A 115 1.94 0.07 -5.33
CA LEU A 115 1.09 -0.17 -6.48
C LEU A 115 1.45 -1.53 -7.09
N VAL A 116 0.50 -2.46 -7.09
CA VAL A 116 0.68 -3.84 -7.55
C VAL A 116 0.07 -3.96 -8.94
N LEU A 117 0.95 -4.19 -9.92
CA LEU A 117 0.60 -4.45 -11.30
C LEU A 117 0.59 -5.95 -11.53
N THR A 118 -0.58 -6.50 -11.81
CA THR A 118 -0.73 -7.90 -12.23
C THR A 118 -1.02 -7.94 -13.72
N LYS A 119 -0.17 -8.64 -14.48
CA LYS A 119 -0.38 -8.87 -15.91
C LYS A 119 -0.34 -10.37 -16.20
N MET A 120 -1.37 -10.87 -16.85
CA MET A 120 -1.44 -12.22 -17.39
C MET A 120 -0.99 -12.22 -18.85
N SER A 121 0.01 -13.04 -19.19
CA SER A 121 0.44 -13.26 -20.57
C SER A 121 0.40 -14.76 -20.85
N GLY A 122 -0.70 -15.21 -21.46
CA GLY A 122 -1.01 -16.64 -21.57
C GLY A 122 -1.19 -17.26 -20.17
N ASP A 123 -0.46 -18.34 -19.89
CA ASP A 123 -0.51 -19.05 -18.60
C ASP A 123 0.42 -18.46 -17.53
N LYS A 124 1.21 -17.42 -17.86
CA LYS A 124 2.17 -16.81 -16.94
C LYS A 124 1.58 -15.55 -16.31
N LYS A 125 1.45 -15.57 -14.98
CA LYS A 125 1.15 -14.41 -14.15
C LYS A 125 2.44 -13.67 -13.81
N SER A 126 2.53 -12.41 -14.25
CA SER A 126 3.60 -11.50 -13.85
C SER A 126 3.05 -10.47 -12.88
N THR A 127 3.67 -10.33 -11.71
CA THR A 127 3.30 -9.34 -10.70
C THR A 127 4.49 -8.42 -10.47
N ARG A 128 4.28 -7.11 -10.63
CA ARG A 128 5.28 -6.08 -10.40
C ARG A 128 4.75 -5.10 -9.36
N THR A 129 5.47 -4.97 -8.26
CA THR A 129 5.15 -4.02 -7.20
C THR A 129 6.00 -2.77 -7.33
N LEU A 130 5.37 -1.60 -7.32
CA LEU A 130 6.00 -0.29 -7.37
C LEU A 130 5.79 0.42 -6.03
N GLY A 131 6.87 0.67 -5.29
CA GLY A 131 6.80 1.33 -3.99
C GLY A 131 6.66 2.85 -4.08
N SER A 132 6.06 3.45 -3.05
CA SER A 132 5.90 4.90 -2.95
C SER A 132 7.25 5.62 -2.73
N ARG A 133 7.37 6.83 -3.28
CA ARG A 133 8.55 7.70 -3.10
C ARG A 133 8.81 8.05 -1.63
N GLU A 134 7.78 8.06 -0.80
CA GLU A 134 7.88 8.33 0.63
C GLU A 134 8.77 7.31 1.36
N TYR A 135 8.79 6.06 0.90
CA TYR A 135 9.57 4.98 1.49
C TYR A 135 10.94 4.76 0.83
N LEU A 136 11.38 5.67 -0.05
CA LEU A 136 12.66 5.56 -0.77
C LEU A 136 13.87 5.36 0.16
N ARG A 137 13.85 5.98 1.35
CA ARG A 137 14.89 5.77 2.37
C ARG A 137 14.99 4.31 2.80
N TYR A 138 13.86 3.64 2.97
CA TYR A 138 13.78 2.23 3.40
C TYR A 138 14.12 1.29 2.25
N TYR A 139 13.64 1.55 1.03
CA TYR A 139 13.96 0.74 -0.14
C TYR A 139 15.45 0.74 -0.50
N ARG A 140 16.19 1.78 -0.10
CA ARG A 140 17.65 1.86 -0.25
C ARG A 140 18.43 1.12 0.85
N GLN A 141 17.78 0.69 1.94
CA GLN A 141 18.45 -0.03 3.01
C GLN A 141 18.86 -1.43 2.52
N LYS A 142 20.07 -1.84 2.89
CA LYS A 142 20.56 -3.22 2.71
C LYS A 142 20.81 -3.80 4.10
N PRO A 143 19.76 -4.26 4.81
CA PRO A 143 19.93 -4.85 6.13
C PRO A 143 20.85 -6.07 6.04
N ARG A 144 21.61 -6.31 7.10
CA ARG A 144 22.47 -7.51 7.15
C ARG A 144 21.57 -8.75 7.10
N PRO A 145 21.91 -9.78 6.30
CA PRO A 145 21.13 -11.01 6.29
C PRO A 145 21.10 -11.60 7.70
N SER A 146 19.92 -12.02 8.12
CA SER A 146 19.76 -12.71 9.41
C SER A 146 20.64 -13.96 9.42
N PRO A 147 21.51 -14.15 10.41
CA PRO A 147 22.27 -15.39 10.52
C PRO A 147 21.30 -16.57 10.61
N ALA A 148 21.38 -17.51 9.66
CA ALA A 148 20.51 -18.70 9.62
C ALA A 148 20.55 -19.51 10.93
N ASN A 149 21.65 -19.43 11.67
CA ASN A 149 21.90 -20.17 12.90
C ASN A 149 21.48 -19.45 14.18
N ASN A 150 20.73 -18.33 14.09
CA ASN A 150 20.30 -17.58 15.26
C ASN A 150 19.58 -18.45 16.30
N ILE A 151 18.76 -19.41 15.86
CA ILE A 151 18.06 -20.33 16.77
C ILE A 151 19.05 -21.21 17.53
N ALA A 152 20.08 -21.74 16.86
CA ALA A 152 21.11 -22.56 17.49
C ALA A 152 21.98 -21.74 18.46
N ILE A 153 22.36 -20.52 18.08
CA ILE A 153 23.14 -19.60 18.92
C ILE A 153 22.33 -19.17 20.14
N ILE A 154 21.04 -18.85 19.99
CA ILE A 154 20.14 -18.51 21.09
C ILE A 154 19.95 -19.72 22.03
N ALA A 155 19.81 -20.93 21.47
CA ALA A 155 19.69 -22.15 22.26
C ALA A 155 20.97 -22.45 23.08
N GLU A 156 22.14 -22.27 22.47
CA GLU A 156 23.44 -22.41 23.15
C GLU A 156 23.63 -21.34 24.23
N LEU A 157 23.32 -20.08 23.92
CA LEU A 157 23.37 -18.98 24.88
C LEU A 157 22.43 -19.24 26.07
N ALA A 158 21.21 -19.70 25.81
CA ALA A 158 20.25 -20.09 26.84
C ALA A 158 20.78 -21.25 27.70
N ALA A 159 21.49 -22.22 27.10
CA ALA A 159 22.15 -23.30 27.84
C ALA A 159 23.28 -22.77 28.73
N ARG A 160 24.12 -21.86 28.21
CA ARG A 160 25.17 -21.19 29.00
C ARG A 160 24.57 -20.40 30.16
N HIS A 161 23.51 -19.63 29.94
CA HIS A 161 22.81 -18.91 31.02
C HIS A 161 22.27 -19.85 32.10
N ARG A 162 21.71 -21.00 31.72
CA ARG A 162 21.30 -22.05 32.68
C ARG A 162 22.49 -22.57 33.49
N SER A 163 23.63 -22.83 32.84
CA SER A 163 24.84 -23.31 33.53
C SER A 163 25.45 -22.28 34.49
N MET A 164 25.31 -20.99 34.18
CA MET A 164 25.78 -19.89 35.04
C MET A 164 24.77 -19.53 36.15
N GLY A 165 23.64 -20.22 36.25
CA GLY A 165 22.61 -19.94 37.25
C GLY A 165 21.83 -18.64 37.02
N LEU A 166 21.93 -18.05 35.82
CA LEU A 166 21.17 -16.86 35.45
C LEU A 166 19.69 -17.23 35.28
N ALA A 167 18.80 -16.46 35.91
CA ALA A 167 17.38 -16.73 35.89
C ALA A 167 16.80 -16.57 34.48
N SER A 168 16.48 -17.67 33.82
CA SER A 168 15.70 -17.69 32.58
C SER A 168 14.20 -17.86 32.89
N VAL A 169 13.33 -17.50 31.94
CA VAL A 169 11.87 -17.64 32.09
C VAL A 169 11.48 -19.09 32.43
N GLN A 170 12.21 -20.08 31.92
CA GLN A 170 11.99 -21.50 32.18
C GLN A 170 12.31 -21.90 33.64
N SER A 171 13.33 -21.30 34.27
CA SER A 171 13.67 -21.63 35.67
C SER A 171 12.56 -21.17 36.63
N ARG A 172 11.92 -20.02 36.35
CA ARG A 172 10.76 -19.55 37.11
C ARG A 172 9.57 -20.52 37.01
N GLN A 173 9.26 -21.03 35.82
CA GLN A 173 8.18 -22.00 35.63
C GLN A 173 8.45 -23.32 36.37
N GLN A 174 9.70 -23.80 36.38
CA GLN A 174 10.08 -25.01 37.10
C GLN A 174 10.00 -24.84 38.62
N ILE A 175 10.40 -23.67 39.14
CA ILE A 175 10.24 -23.33 40.57
C ILE A 175 8.76 -23.32 40.97
N VAL A 176 7.89 -22.74 40.14
CA VAL A 176 6.44 -22.72 40.38
C VAL A 176 5.87 -24.13 40.36
N ARG A 177 6.21 -24.96 39.37
CA ARG A 177 5.80 -26.39 39.32
C ARG A 177 6.25 -27.17 40.55
N MET A 178 7.49 -27.00 40.97
CA MET A 178 8.02 -27.66 42.17
C MET A 178 7.31 -27.19 43.45
N LYS A 179 6.92 -25.91 43.54
CA LYS A 179 6.09 -25.41 44.65
C LYS A 179 4.71 -26.06 44.66
N VAL A 180 4.06 -26.20 43.50
CA VAL A 180 2.74 -26.86 43.37
C VAL A 180 2.84 -28.34 43.77
N LEU A 181 3.84 -29.08 43.27
CA LEU A 181 4.06 -30.48 43.65
C LEU A 181 4.32 -30.65 45.15
N LYS A 182 5.13 -29.77 45.77
CA LYS A 182 5.36 -29.80 47.22
C LYS A 182 4.09 -29.54 48.02
N LEU A 183 3.21 -28.65 47.55
CA LEU A 183 1.90 -28.41 48.19
C LEU A 183 1.01 -29.64 48.06
N MET A 184 0.91 -30.22 46.86
CA MET A 184 0.14 -31.45 46.62
C MET A 184 0.61 -32.61 47.49
N ASN A 185 1.92 -32.78 47.69
CA ASN A 185 2.45 -33.83 48.55
C ASN A 185 2.21 -33.57 50.04
N ARG A 186 2.18 -32.30 50.47
CA ARG A 186 1.87 -31.92 51.86
C ARG A 186 0.40 -32.14 52.23
N SER A 187 -0.51 -31.89 51.29
CA SER A 187 -1.95 -32.11 51.48
C SER A 187 -2.45 -33.41 50.84
N GLY A 188 -1.52 -34.27 50.39
CA GLY A 188 -1.82 -35.43 49.57
C GLY A 188 -2.42 -36.58 50.36
N VAL A 189 -2.97 -37.54 49.61
CA VAL A 189 -3.63 -38.74 50.16
C VAL A 189 -2.71 -39.51 51.10
N GLU A 190 -1.40 -39.59 50.81
CA GLU A 190 -0.41 -40.25 51.68
C GLU A 190 -0.20 -39.53 53.03
N HIS A 191 -0.25 -38.20 53.06
CA HIS A 191 -0.17 -37.44 54.30
C HIS A 191 -1.44 -37.65 55.15
N MET A 192 -2.61 -37.68 54.51
CA MET A 192 -3.87 -38.01 55.18
C MET A 192 -3.89 -39.46 55.69
N ARG A 193 -3.37 -40.41 54.89
CA ARG A 193 -3.27 -41.83 55.22
C ARG A 193 -2.39 -42.08 56.45
N SER A 194 -1.23 -41.42 56.52
CA SER A 194 -0.36 -41.48 57.71
C SER A 194 -1.04 -40.89 58.95
N LYS A 195 -1.75 -39.77 58.79
CA LYS A 195 -2.48 -39.12 59.90
C LYS A 195 -3.65 -39.96 60.40
N MET A 196 -4.35 -40.67 59.51
CA MET A 196 -5.39 -41.63 59.88
C MET A 196 -4.81 -42.87 60.54
N GLY A 197 -3.74 -43.45 59.98
CA GLY A 197 -3.07 -44.63 60.52
C GLY A 197 -2.52 -44.43 61.93
N MET A 198 -1.99 -43.24 62.22
CA MET A 198 -1.53 -42.90 63.57
C MET A 198 -2.67 -42.75 64.58
N LYS A 199 -3.86 -42.32 64.17
CA LYS A 199 -5.04 -42.23 65.06
C LYS A 199 -5.65 -43.60 65.37
N SER A 200 -5.54 -44.55 64.45
CA SER A 200 -5.99 -45.94 64.68
C SER A 200 -5.04 -46.74 65.57
N ASN A 201 -3.86 -46.21 65.90
CA ASN A 201 -2.84 -46.91 66.67
C ASN A 201 -3.04 -46.71 68.19
N VAL A 202 -4.22 -47.07 68.70
CA VAL A 202 -4.55 -47.05 70.13
C VAL A 202 -4.75 -48.49 70.59
N ILE A 203 -3.87 -48.95 71.49
CA ILE A 203 -3.94 -50.29 72.07
C ILE A 203 -4.81 -50.22 73.32
N TRP A 204 -6.02 -50.76 73.25
CA TRP A 204 -7.02 -50.65 74.31
C TRP A 204 -6.78 -51.62 75.49
N ASN A 205 -5.90 -52.61 75.33
CA ASN A 205 -5.60 -53.62 76.34
C ASN A 205 -4.11 -53.59 76.73
N LEU A 206 -3.69 -52.52 77.40
CA LEU A 206 -2.38 -52.48 78.05
C LEU A 206 -2.51 -53.06 79.47
N PRO A 207 -1.68 -54.04 79.88
CA PRO A 207 -1.65 -54.49 81.27
C PRO A 207 -1.06 -53.39 82.17
N ASN A 208 -1.78 -53.03 83.23
CA ASN A 208 -1.41 -51.99 84.22
C ASN A 208 -0.26 -52.44 85.14
N ASN A 209 0.94 -52.59 84.59
CA ASN A 209 2.08 -53.13 85.31
C ASN A 209 3.19 -52.11 85.64
N VAL A 210 2.87 -50.82 85.82
CA VAL A 210 3.81 -49.85 86.43
C VAL A 210 3.06 -48.79 87.25
N THR A 211 3.55 -48.51 88.47
CA THR A 211 3.13 -47.40 89.33
C THR A 211 3.98 -46.15 89.09
N TYR A 212 3.29 -45.00 89.01
CA TYR A 212 3.71 -43.61 88.80
C TYR A 212 3.94 -43.16 87.35
#